data_AF-A0A0T7H5I9-F1
#
_entry.id   AF-A0A0T7H5I9-F1
#
_cell.length_a   1.000
_cell.length_b   1.000
_cell.length_c   1.000
_cell.angle_alpha   90.00
_cell.angle_beta   90.00
_cell.angle_gamma   90.00
#
_symmetry.space_group_name_H-M   'P 1'
#
loop_
_entity.id
_entity.type
_entity.pdbx_description
1 polymer ?
#
loop_
_entity_poly.entity_id
_entity_poly.type
_entity_poly.pdbx_seq_one_letter_code
_entity_poly.pdbx_strand_id
1 'polypeptide(L)'
;GGWISDLLRGASRDEVAETPVAPRQQPQPTPRAAEPAPAPRGNGDNRNPRHMVESLNSLSVDIARAIDHDASVDLWRRYQRGERDVFTRRLYTLKGQQTFDEIKRKYDREPEFRTAVDRYIADFEKLLADVARTDRDKTVTQSYLTSDTGKVYTMLAHAAGRFN
;
A
#
# COMPACT_ATOMS: atom_id res chain seq x y z
N GLY A 1 -13.44 11.90 5.25
CA GLY A 1 -13.06 10.52 5.59
C GLY A 1 -12.09 10.04 4.53
N GLY A 2 -10.83 9.82 4.91
CA GLY A 2 -9.78 9.37 3.99
C GLY A 2 -9.87 7.87 3.78
N TRP A 3 -9.67 7.43 2.53
CA TRP A 3 -9.63 6.03 2.13
C TRP A 3 -8.62 5.18 2.92
N ILE A 4 -7.60 5.78 3.52
CA ILE A 4 -6.69 5.13 4.48
C ILE A 4 -7.41 4.62 5.73
N SER A 5 -8.45 5.31 6.21
CA SER A 5 -9.29 4.79 7.32
C SER A 5 -10.03 3.51 6.91
N ASP A 6 -10.34 3.36 5.63
CA ASP A 6 -10.99 2.17 5.06
C ASP A 6 -9.97 1.04 4.87
N LEU A 7 -8.74 1.36 4.42
CA LEU A 7 -7.64 0.40 4.32
C LEU A 7 -7.13 -0.11 5.68
N LEU A 8 -7.00 0.76 6.67
CA LEU A 8 -6.65 0.36 8.05
C LEU A 8 -7.70 -0.60 8.62
N ARG A 9 -8.97 -0.39 8.28
CA ARG A 9 -10.07 -1.28 8.68
C ARG A 9 -10.05 -2.60 7.91
N GLY A 10 -9.62 -2.61 6.65
CA GLY A 10 -9.49 -3.79 5.81
C GLY A 10 -8.30 -4.67 6.19
N ALA A 11 -7.13 -4.09 6.39
CA ALA A 11 -5.90 -4.82 6.72
C ALA A 11 -5.91 -5.46 8.12
N SER A 12 -6.74 -4.98 9.04
CA SER A 12 -6.91 -5.56 10.37
C SER A 12 -7.97 -6.68 10.46
N ARG A 13 -8.67 -7.03 9.36
CA ARG A 13 -9.82 -7.98 9.41
C ARG A 13 -9.54 -9.39 8.86
N ASP A 14 -8.32 -9.72 8.48
CA ASP A 14 -7.99 -11.09 8.04
C ASP A 14 -7.26 -11.85 9.15
N GLU A 15 -8.01 -12.34 10.16
CA GLU A 15 -7.51 -13.43 11.02
C GLU A 15 -8.57 -14.21 11.83
N VAL A 16 -9.86 -14.25 11.44
CA VAL A 16 -10.81 -15.17 12.11
C VAL A 16 -11.73 -15.93 11.16
N ALA A 17 -11.46 -17.24 11.11
CA ALA A 17 -12.33 -18.40 10.84
C ALA A 17 -12.38 -18.99 9.41
N GLU A 18 -11.48 -19.96 9.18
CA GLU A 18 -11.78 -21.24 8.51
C GLU A 18 -12.98 -21.94 9.21
N THR A 19 -13.94 -22.55 8.51
CA THR A 19 -13.87 -23.95 8.03
C THR A 19 -15.11 -24.34 7.16
N PRO A 20 -15.06 -25.45 6.39
CA PRO A 20 -15.81 -25.69 5.13
C PRO A 20 -16.94 -26.74 5.21
N VAL A 21 -17.89 -26.76 4.25
CA VAL A 21 -18.71 -27.95 3.90
C VAL A 21 -19.31 -27.95 2.47
N ALA A 22 -18.83 -28.90 1.66
CA ALA A 22 -19.47 -29.79 0.67
C ALA A 22 -20.17 -29.29 -0.64
N PRO A 23 -20.03 -30.05 -1.77
CA PRO A 23 -20.52 -29.67 -3.11
C PRO A 23 -21.77 -30.47 -3.55
N ARG A 24 -22.77 -29.82 -4.18
CA ARG A 24 -23.82 -30.54 -4.95
C ARG A 24 -24.33 -29.77 -6.19
N GLN A 25 -23.93 -30.30 -7.35
CA GLN A 25 -24.73 -30.67 -8.54
C GLN A 25 -25.48 -29.60 -9.36
N GLN A 26 -25.12 -29.56 -10.66
CA GLN A 26 -25.83 -28.94 -11.79
C GLN A 26 -27.13 -29.71 -12.12
N PRO A 27 -28.05 -29.13 -12.92
CA PRO A 27 -28.07 -29.47 -14.36
C PRO A 27 -28.46 -28.33 -15.34
N GLN A 28 -27.58 -28.07 -16.33
CA GLN A 28 -27.80 -28.15 -17.81
C GLN A 28 -28.95 -27.35 -18.53
N PRO A 29 -28.97 -27.26 -19.89
CA PRO A 29 -28.74 -26.02 -20.65
C PRO A 29 -29.94 -25.54 -21.51
N THR A 30 -29.89 -24.33 -22.06
CA THR A 30 -30.63 -23.97 -23.28
C THR A 30 -29.80 -23.06 -24.19
N PRO A 31 -29.73 -23.34 -25.51
CA PRO A 31 -29.03 -22.51 -26.49
C PRO A 31 -29.97 -21.43 -27.02
N ARG A 32 -29.60 -20.16 -26.90
CA ARG A 32 -30.32 -19.08 -27.57
C ARG A 32 -29.37 -18.12 -28.27
N ALA A 33 -29.44 -18.23 -29.60
CA ALA A 33 -29.29 -17.19 -30.62
C ALA A 33 -28.06 -16.29 -30.54
N ALA A 34 -27.23 -16.43 -31.57
CA ALA A 34 -26.24 -15.45 -31.97
C ALA A 34 -26.90 -14.08 -32.18
N GLU A 35 -26.40 -13.07 -31.47
CA GLU A 35 -26.52 -11.66 -31.83
C GLU A 35 -25.12 -11.03 -31.88
N PRO A 36 -24.92 -10.03 -32.75
CA PRO A 36 -23.62 -9.65 -33.29
C PRO A 36 -22.74 -8.92 -32.27
N ALA A 37 -21.45 -9.25 -32.31
CA ALA A 37 -20.39 -8.61 -31.55
C ALA A 37 -20.40 -7.08 -31.74
N PRO A 38 -20.45 -6.27 -30.67
CA PRO A 38 -20.06 -4.88 -30.75
C PRO A 38 -18.53 -4.78 -30.88
N ALA A 39 -18.10 -4.04 -31.90
CA ALA A 39 -16.71 -3.69 -32.19
C ALA A 39 -15.94 -3.21 -30.93
N PRO A 40 -14.61 -3.48 -30.85
CA PRO A 40 -13.78 -2.96 -29.76
C PRO A 40 -13.63 -1.45 -29.94
N ARG A 41 -14.45 -0.68 -29.22
CA ARG A 41 -14.22 0.76 -29.08
C ARG A 41 -13.02 0.94 -28.18
N GLY A 42 -11.88 1.19 -28.81
CA GLY A 42 -10.69 1.65 -28.13
C GLY A 42 -10.92 2.98 -27.42
N ASN A 43 -10.04 3.21 -26.44
CA ASN A 43 -9.76 4.47 -25.78
C ASN A 43 -10.66 4.86 -24.61
N GLY A 44 -10.44 4.12 -23.52
CA GLY A 44 -10.84 4.49 -22.18
C GLY A 44 -10.06 3.66 -21.16
N ASP A 45 -8.73 3.63 -21.24
CA ASP A 45 -7.86 3.30 -20.09
C ASP A 45 -8.01 4.41 -19.03
N ASN A 46 -9.24 4.68 -18.61
CA ASN A 46 -9.54 5.21 -17.30
C ASN A 46 -9.43 4.02 -16.35
N ARG A 47 -8.19 3.54 -16.12
CA ARG A 47 -7.93 2.51 -15.12
C ARG A 47 -8.43 3.06 -13.80
N ASN A 48 -9.60 2.56 -13.43
CA ASN A 48 -10.43 3.02 -12.35
C ASN A 48 -9.58 3.17 -11.08
N PRO A 49 -9.71 4.24 -10.27
CA PRO A 49 -8.97 4.40 -9.01
C PRO A 49 -9.04 3.18 -8.08
N ARG A 50 -10.07 2.33 -8.23
CA ARG A 50 -10.18 1.03 -7.58
C ARG A 50 -9.06 0.04 -7.95
N HIS A 51 -8.68 -0.08 -9.23
CA HIS A 51 -7.60 -0.97 -9.67
C HIS A 51 -6.22 -0.50 -9.16
N MET A 52 -6.05 0.81 -8.95
CA MET A 52 -4.83 1.36 -8.35
C MET A 52 -4.73 1.02 -6.86
N VAL A 53 -5.86 1.11 -6.13
CA VAL A 53 -5.94 0.67 -4.72
C VAL A 53 -5.70 -0.84 -4.62
N GLU A 54 -6.23 -1.64 -5.54
CA GLU A 54 -5.98 -3.08 -5.60
C GLU A 54 -4.50 -3.40 -5.83
N SER A 55 -3.84 -2.67 -6.74
CA SER A 55 -2.42 -2.83 -7.05
C SER A 55 -1.53 -2.42 -5.87
N LEU A 56 -1.87 -1.33 -5.18
CA LEU A 56 -1.20 -0.93 -3.94
C LEU A 56 -1.47 -1.93 -2.81
N ASN A 57 -2.69 -2.44 -2.67
CA ASN A 57 -3.06 -3.41 -1.65
C ASN A 57 -2.28 -4.73 -1.83
N SER A 58 -2.21 -5.22 -3.07
CA SER A 58 -1.41 -6.40 -3.42
C SER A 58 0.08 -6.19 -3.12
N LEU A 59 0.62 -4.99 -3.33
CA LEU A 59 2.02 -4.67 -3.01
C LEU A 59 2.25 -4.39 -1.52
N SER A 60 1.22 -3.95 -0.78
CA SER A 60 1.34 -3.50 0.61
C SER A 60 1.83 -4.61 1.53
N VAL A 61 1.40 -5.85 1.30
CA VAL A 61 1.84 -7.01 2.10
C VAL A 61 3.33 -7.31 1.88
N ASP A 62 3.79 -7.29 0.62
CA ASP A 62 5.21 -7.50 0.31
C ASP A 62 6.08 -6.36 0.83
N ILE A 63 5.58 -5.12 0.76
CA ILE A 63 6.25 -3.94 1.31
C ILE A 63 6.30 -3.98 2.85
N ALA A 64 5.23 -4.39 3.51
CA ALA A 64 5.21 -4.51 4.98
C ALA A 64 6.23 -5.54 5.49
N ARG A 65 6.48 -6.59 4.69
CA ARG A 65 7.51 -7.62 4.94
C ARG A 65 8.91 -7.20 4.47
N ALA A 66 9.03 -6.11 3.71
CA ALA A 66 10.30 -5.61 3.20
C ALA A 66 11.14 -4.87 4.25
N ILE A 67 10.52 -4.44 5.35
CA ILE A 67 11.17 -3.81 6.50
C ILE A 67 10.82 -4.60 7.76
N ASP A 68 11.85 -5.02 8.50
CA ASP A 68 11.68 -5.62 9.82
C ASP A 68 11.02 -4.64 10.81
N HIS A 69 10.23 -5.17 11.74
CA HIS A 69 9.55 -4.30 12.71
C HIS A 69 10.55 -3.54 13.59
N ASP A 70 11.58 -4.21 14.12
CA ASP A 70 12.64 -3.58 14.92
C ASP A 70 13.39 -2.49 14.14
N ALA A 71 13.64 -2.71 12.85
CA ALA A 71 14.27 -1.72 11.98
C ALA A 71 13.38 -0.46 11.83
N SER A 72 12.05 -0.64 11.78
CA SER A 72 11.08 0.46 11.72
C SER A 72 11.07 1.28 13.02
N VAL A 73 11.14 0.60 14.17
CA VAL A 73 11.21 1.25 15.50
C VAL A 73 12.52 2.02 15.68
N ASP A 74 13.65 1.43 15.26
CA ASP A 74 14.95 2.08 15.35
C ASP A 74 15.05 3.29 14.43
N LEU A 75 14.58 3.16 13.18
CA LEU A 75 14.48 4.26 12.21
C LEU A 75 13.73 5.46 12.78
N TRP A 76 12.58 5.22 13.41
CA TRP A 76 11.78 6.28 14.00
C TRP A 76 12.52 6.96 15.16
N ARG A 77 13.18 6.20 16.03
CA ARG A 77 14.00 6.77 17.11
C ARG A 77 15.10 7.67 16.57
N ARG A 78 15.80 7.24 15.51
CA ARG A 78 16.84 8.06 14.87
C ARG A 78 16.28 9.33 14.24
N TYR A 79 15.16 9.22 13.53
CA TYR A 79 14.46 10.37 12.96
C TYR A 79 14.06 11.39 14.03
N GLN A 80 13.52 10.95 15.17
CA GLN A 80 13.19 11.85 16.28
C GLN A 80 14.41 12.57 16.87
N ARG A 81 15.58 11.92 16.87
CA ARG A 81 16.85 12.53 17.28
C ARG A 81 17.40 13.53 16.26
N GLY A 82 16.74 13.71 15.11
CA GLY A 82 17.18 14.58 14.04
C GLY A 82 18.32 14.00 13.21
N GLU A 83 18.57 12.68 13.31
CA GLU A 83 19.54 12.03 12.44
C GLU A 83 19.05 12.11 10.99
N ARG A 84 19.94 12.59 10.12
CA ARG A 84 19.73 12.62 8.68
C ARG A 84 20.16 11.30 8.07
N ASP A 85 19.72 11.04 6.83
CA ASP A 85 20.17 9.88 6.04
C ASP A 85 19.84 8.52 6.70
N VAL A 86 18.81 8.47 7.53
CA VAL A 86 18.37 7.23 8.20
C VAL A 86 17.59 6.32 7.25
N PHE A 87 16.96 6.90 6.22
CA PHE A 87 16.23 6.20 5.17
C PHE A 87 17.18 5.83 4.03
N THR A 88 17.90 4.73 4.19
CA THR A 88 18.81 4.20 3.15
C THR A 88 18.36 2.82 2.69
N ARG A 89 18.88 2.34 1.55
CA ARG A 89 18.61 0.97 1.08
C ARG A 89 18.93 -0.12 2.11
N ARG A 90 19.85 0.15 3.04
CA ARG A 90 20.25 -0.80 4.10
C ARG A 90 19.16 -1.07 5.13
N LEU A 91 18.14 -0.21 5.19
CA LEU A 91 16.97 -0.42 6.04
C LEU A 91 16.17 -1.66 5.60
N TYR A 92 16.27 -2.04 4.33
CA TYR A 92 15.44 -3.09 3.74
C TYR A 92 16.10 -4.46 3.80
N THR A 93 15.27 -5.49 4.00
CA THR A 93 15.68 -6.89 3.80
C THR A 93 16.12 -7.13 2.36
N LEU A 94 16.79 -8.25 2.06
CA LEU A 94 17.20 -8.57 0.69
C LEU A 94 16.01 -8.60 -0.28
N LYS A 95 14.88 -9.19 0.13
CA LYS A 95 13.64 -9.16 -0.66
C LYS A 95 13.10 -7.73 -0.74
N GLY A 96 13.15 -6.97 0.35
CA GLY A 96 12.70 -5.59 0.39
C GLY A 96 13.47 -4.64 -0.53
N GLN A 97 14.77 -4.87 -0.73
CA GLN A 97 15.55 -4.11 -1.71
C GLN A 97 15.07 -4.36 -3.15
N GLN A 98 14.69 -5.59 -3.49
CA GLN A 98 14.10 -5.90 -4.79
C GLN A 98 12.73 -5.24 -4.96
N THR A 99 11.90 -5.27 -3.92
CA THR A 99 10.61 -4.57 -3.90
C THR A 99 10.79 -3.06 -4.08
N PHE A 100 11.79 -2.46 -3.42
CA PHE A 100 12.14 -1.06 -3.60
C PHE A 100 12.52 -0.74 -5.05
N ASP A 101 13.36 -1.57 -5.66
CA ASP A 101 13.77 -1.40 -7.07
C ASP A 101 12.58 -1.50 -8.04
N GLU A 102 11.66 -2.42 -7.79
CA GLU A 102 10.44 -2.56 -8.57
C GLU A 102 9.54 -1.33 -8.44
N ILE A 103 9.28 -0.88 -7.20
CA ILE A 103 8.45 0.30 -6.93
C ILE A 103 9.06 1.54 -7.57
N LYS A 104 10.38 1.74 -7.44
CA LYS A 104 11.06 2.87 -8.06
C LYS A 104 10.90 2.85 -9.58
N ARG A 105 11.12 1.69 -10.21
CA ARG A 105 10.92 1.52 -11.66
C ARG A 105 9.48 1.80 -12.09
N LYS A 106 8.49 1.32 -11.34
CA LYS A 106 7.07 1.57 -11.61
C LYS A 106 6.73 3.05 -11.44
N TYR A 107 7.20 3.69 -10.38
CA TYR A 107 7.01 5.13 -10.12
C TYR A 107 7.53 6.00 -11.26
N ASP A 108 8.70 5.66 -11.82
CA ASP A 108 9.29 6.42 -12.91
C ASP A 108 8.59 6.18 -14.27
N ARG A 109 8.04 4.99 -14.51
CA ARG A 109 7.51 4.57 -15.82
C ARG A 109 5.99 4.66 -15.94
N GLU A 110 5.26 4.58 -14.83
CA GLU A 110 3.80 4.48 -14.81
C GLU A 110 3.20 5.72 -14.12
N PRO A 111 2.69 6.72 -14.89
CA PRO A 111 2.21 7.98 -14.33
C PRO A 111 0.98 7.80 -13.41
N GLU A 112 0.18 6.77 -13.66
CA GLU A 112 -0.98 6.39 -12.85
C GLU A 112 -0.52 5.90 -11.46
N PHE A 113 0.46 4.99 -11.44
CA PHE A 113 1.08 4.50 -10.20
C PHE A 113 1.73 5.64 -9.42
N ARG A 114 2.47 6.53 -10.11
CA ARG A 114 3.04 7.73 -9.51
C ARG A 114 1.99 8.57 -8.78
N THR A 115 0.87 8.85 -9.45
CA THR A 115 -0.24 9.63 -8.88
C THR A 115 -0.84 8.95 -7.65
N ALA A 116 -0.99 7.62 -7.68
CA ALA A 116 -1.50 6.85 -6.54
C ALA A 116 -0.53 6.90 -5.35
N VAL A 117 0.77 6.75 -5.60
CA VAL A 117 1.84 6.84 -4.59
C VAL A 117 1.89 8.24 -3.97
N ASP A 118 1.91 9.29 -4.80
CA ASP A 118 1.96 10.68 -4.33
C ASP A 118 0.75 11.01 -3.45
N ARG A 119 -0.43 10.53 -3.82
CA ARG A 119 -1.64 10.68 -3.02
C ARG A 119 -1.57 9.93 -1.70
N TYR A 120 -1.09 8.67 -1.72
CA TYR A 120 -0.90 7.89 -0.49
C TYR A 120 0.03 8.60 0.48
N ILE A 121 1.17 9.10 -0.01
CA ILE A 121 2.15 9.86 0.78
C ILE A 121 1.47 11.08 1.40
N ALA A 122 0.78 11.91 0.60
CA ALA A 122 0.15 13.13 1.08
C ALA A 122 -0.96 12.87 2.11
N ASP A 123 -1.79 11.84 1.90
CA ASP A 123 -2.85 11.49 2.83
C ASP A 123 -2.30 10.91 4.15
N PHE A 124 -1.20 10.16 4.08
CA PHE A 124 -0.52 9.64 5.27
C PHE A 124 0.18 10.76 6.07
N GLU A 125 0.87 11.68 5.38
CA GLU A 125 1.47 12.88 6.00
C GLU A 125 0.41 13.73 6.71
N LYS A 126 -0.78 13.88 6.11
CA LYS A 126 -1.90 14.57 6.73
C LYS A 126 -2.40 13.86 7.99
N LEU A 127 -2.52 12.53 7.95
CA LEU A 127 -2.89 11.73 9.13
C LEU A 127 -1.86 11.92 10.25
N LEU A 128 -0.57 11.85 9.94
CA LEU A 128 0.49 12.08 10.92
C LEU A 128 0.41 13.49 11.52
N ALA A 129 0.17 14.51 10.71
CA ALA A 129 0.03 15.89 11.18
C ALA A 129 -1.18 16.07 12.11
N ASP A 130 -2.31 15.43 11.81
CA ASP A 130 -3.51 15.48 12.64
C ASP A 130 -3.31 14.74 13.97
N VAL A 131 -2.66 13.57 13.95
CA VAL A 131 -2.34 12.80 15.17
C VAL A 131 -1.31 13.53 16.03
N ALA A 132 -0.24 14.06 15.43
CA ALA A 132 0.84 14.75 16.15
C ALA A 132 0.36 16.01 16.90
N ARG A 133 -0.72 16.65 16.45
CA ARG A 133 -1.35 17.78 17.18
C ARG A 133 -1.98 17.36 18.51
N THR A 134 -2.44 16.11 18.59
CA THR A 134 -3.17 15.57 19.75
C THR A 134 -2.27 14.71 20.65
N ASP A 135 -1.17 14.20 20.09
CA ASP A 135 -0.27 13.23 20.72
C ASP A 135 0.96 13.89 21.36
N ARG A 136 0.80 14.45 22.56
CA ARG A 136 1.89 15.14 23.30
C ARG A 136 3.11 14.24 23.56
N ASP A 137 2.88 12.96 23.79
CA ASP A 137 3.93 11.98 24.11
C ASP A 137 4.47 11.24 22.87
N LYS A 138 4.02 11.62 21.65
CA LYS A 138 4.42 11.02 20.36
C LYS A 138 4.20 9.50 20.26
N THR A 139 3.40 8.93 21.15
CA THR A 139 3.20 7.47 21.28
C THR A 139 2.28 6.94 20.19
N VAL A 140 1.20 7.67 19.89
CA VAL A 140 0.26 7.31 18.82
C VAL A 140 0.92 7.46 17.46
N THR A 141 1.66 8.55 17.27
CA THR A 141 2.45 8.83 16.05
C THR A 141 3.47 7.73 15.80
N GLN A 142 4.16 7.28 16.85
CA GLN A 142 5.08 6.15 16.78
C GLN A 142 4.36 4.87 16.33
N SER A 143 3.22 4.54 16.94
CA SER A 143 2.45 3.34 16.59
C SER A 143 2.09 3.30 15.09
N TYR A 144 1.65 4.44 14.53
CA TYR A 144 1.36 4.54 13.10
C TYR A 144 2.59 4.35 12.22
N LEU A 145 3.74 4.94 12.58
CA LEU A 145 4.96 4.83 11.78
C LEU A 145 5.60 3.44 11.84
N THR A 146 5.45 2.74 12.96
CA THR A 146 5.94 1.35 13.11
C THR A 146 4.96 0.30 12.59
N SER A 147 3.73 0.70 12.25
CA SER A 147 2.71 -0.16 11.67
C SER A 147 3.06 -0.55 10.22
N ASP A 148 2.37 -1.56 9.69
CA ASP A 148 2.53 -1.98 8.29
C ASP A 148 2.23 -0.83 7.31
N THR A 149 1.23 0.01 7.60
CA THR A 149 0.97 1.21 6.79
C THR A 149 2.11 2.23 6.87
N GLY A 150 2.76 2.37 8.03
CA GLY A 150 3.95 3.20 8.19
C GLY A 150 5.17 2.68 7.42
N LYS A 151 5.33 1.35 7.36
CA LYS A 151 6.35 0.70 6.53
C LYS A 151 6.09 0.92 5.04
N VAL A 152 4.84 0.79 4.60
CA VAL A 152 4.42 1.10 3.22
C VAL A 152 4.73 2.55 2.88
N TYR A 153 4.31 3.48 3.73
CA TYR A 153 4.64 4.89 3.60
C TYR A 153 6.15 5.12 3.46
N THR A 154 6.95 4.54 4.35
CA THR A 154 8.40 4.69 4.35
C THR A 154 9.03 4.21 3.03
N MET A 155 8.61 3.05 2.52
CA MET A 155 9.13 2.52 1.26
C MET A 155 8.74 3.39 0.07
N LEU A 156 7.47 3.79 -0.01
CA LEU A 156 6.94 4.57 -1.12
C LEU A 156 7.57 5.96 -1.17
N ALA A 157 7.65 6.66 -0.04
CA ALA A 157 8.26 7.97 0.04
C ALA A 157 9.77 7.93 -0.28
N HIS A 158 10.47 6.88 0.14
CA HIS A 158 11.88 6.70 -0.24
C HIS A 158 12.04 6.42 -1.75
N ALA A 159 11.20 5.56 -2.33
CA ALA A 159 11.26 5.25 -3.77
C ALA A 159 10.96 6.49 -4.64
N ALA A 160 10.03 7.34 -4.18
CA ALA A 160 9.67 8.61 -4.79
C ALA A 160 10.73 9.72 -4.61
N GLY A 161 11.80 9.48 -3.83
CA GLY A 161 12.88 10.45 -3.60
C GLY A 161 12.50 11.58 -2.62
N ARG A 162 11.50 11.37 -1.77
CA ARG A 162 11.07 12.35 -0.75
C ARG A 162 12.00 12.41 0.46
N PHE A 163 12.73 11.33 0.73
CA PHE A 163 13.77 11.29 1.74
C PHE A 163 15.12 11.47 1.05
N ASN A 164 15.80 12.58 1.34
CA ASN A 164 17.12 12.91 0.83
C ASN A 164 18.01 13.42 1.96
#